data_AF-A0A920UHZ0-F1
#
_entry.id   AF-A0A920UHZ0-F1
#
_cell.length_a   1.000
_cell.length_b   1.000
_cell.length_c   1.000
_cell.angle_alpha   90.00
_cell.angle_beta   90.00
_cell.angle_gamma   90.00
#
_symmetry.space_group_name_H-M   'P 1'
#
loop_
_entity.id
_entity.type
_entity.pdbx_description
1 polymer ?
#
loop_
_entity_poly.entity_id
_entity_poly.type
_entity_poly.pdbx_seq_one_letter_code
_entity_poly.pdbx_strand_id
1 'polypeptide(L)' 'MLHAAAGGVGLLACQWLSRLGVEVIGTVSTDEKAERASAHGCNHLLITQVRTSRKKGL' A
#
# COMPACT_ATOMS: atom_id res chain seq x y z
N MET A 1 -4.33 -3.90 -9.69
CA MET A 1 -4.42 -3.99 -8.21
C MET A 1 -3.15 -4.64 -7.69
N LEU A 2 -2.35 -3.94 -6.89
CA LEU A 2 -1.08 -4.44 -6.32
C LEU A 2 -1.27 -4.89 -4.87
N HIS A 3 -0.86 -6.11 -4.56
CA HIS A 3 -0.80 -6.61 -3.19
C HIS A 3 0.55 -6.24 -2.56
N ALA A 4 0.52 -5.79 -1.30
CA ALA A 4 1.70 -5.28 -0.58
C ALA A 4 2.47 -4.19 -1.36
N ALA A 5 1.77 -3.12 -1.76
CA ALA A 5 2.33 -2.06 -2.63
C ALA A 5 3.63 -1.43 -2.10
N ALA A 6 3.85 -1.45 -0.78
CA ALA A 6 5.04 -0.90 -0.12
C ALA A 6 6.23 -1.88 0.02
N GLY A 7 6.15 -3.08 -0.56
CA GLY A 7 7.25 -4.05 -0.64
C GLY A 7 8.15 -3.82 -1.86
N GLY A 8 9.33 -4.44 -1.93
CA GLY A 8 10.32 -4.18 -2.99
C GLY A 8 9.77 -4.27 -4.41
N VAL A 9 9.08 -5.37 -4.75
CA VAL A 9 8.45 -5.54 -6.08
C VAL A 9 7.28 -4.57 -6.28
N GLY A 10 6.47 -4.34 -5.25
CA GLY A 10 5.34 -3.43 -5.29
C GLY A 10 5.76 -1.99 -5.63
N LEU A 11 6.85 -1.53 -5.03
CA LEU A 11 7.40 -0.19 -5.28
C LEU A 11 7.96 -0.04 -6.70
N LEU A 12 8.62 -1.07 -7.23
CA LEU A 12 9.10 -1.07 -8.62
C LEU A 12 7.93 -1.02 -9.61
N ALA A 13 6.89 -1.81 -9.36
CA ALA A 13 5.69 -1.82 -10.19
C ALA A 13 4.95 -0.47 -10.15
N CYS A 14 4.79 0.15 -8.98
CA CYS A 14 4.17 1.48 -8.86
C CYS A 14 4.91 2.52 -9.70
N GLN A 15 6.25 2.54 -9.61
CA GLN A 15 7.06 3.51 -10.36
C GLN A 15 6.98 3.30 -11.87
N TRP A 16 6.94 2.04 -12.32
CA TRP A 16 6.82 1.74 -13.74
C TRP A 16 5.44 2.09 -14.29
N LEU A 17 4.38 1.69 -13.60
CA LEU A 17 3.00 1.96 -14.01
C LEU A 17 2.67 3.45 -14.00
N SER A 18 3.15 4.19 -12.98
CA SER A 18 3.00 5.64 -12.92
C SER A 18 3.69 6.33 -14.11
N ARG A 19 4.88 5.87 -14.51
CA ARG A 19 5.57 6.37 -15.73
C ARG A 19 4.82 6.05 -17.02
N LEU A 20 4.02 4.98 -17.04
CA LEU A 20 3.14 4.63 -18.17
C LEU A 20 1.82 5.42 -18.15
N GLY A 21 1.60 6.32 -17.18
CA GLY A 21 0.35 7.07 -17.04
C GLY A 21 -0.83 6.23 -16.54
N VAL A 22 -0.56 5.06 -15.95
CA VAL A 22 -1.58 4.18 -15.41
C VAL A 22 -1.91 4.58 -13.97
N GLU A 23 -3.19 4.61 -13.62
CA GLU A 23 -3.62 4.73 -12.23
C GLU A 23 -3.38 3.44 -11.45
N VAL A 24 -2.61 3.55 -10.37
CA VAL A 24 -2.20 2.40 -9.57
C VAL A 24 -3.02 2.34 -8.28
N ILE A 25 -3.75 1.22 -8.09
CA ILE A 25 -4.48 0.90 -6.87
C ILE A 25 -3.73 -0.21 -6.11
N GLY A 26 -3.35 0.06 -4.86
CA GLY A 26 -2.57 -0.85 -4.00
C GLY A 26 -3.14 -1.04 -2.60
N THR A 27 -2.80 -2.17 -1.97
CA THR A 27 -3.14 -2.44 -0.57
C THR A 27 -1.90 -2.41 0.32
N VAL A 28 -2.00 -1.82 1.52
CA VAL A 28 -0.94 -1.74 2.52
C VAL A 28 -1.47 -2.02 3.92
N SER A 29 -0.61 -2.32 4.88
CA SER A 29 -1.02 -2.72 6.24
C SER A 29 -0.86 -1.63 7.30
N THR A 30 -0.23 -0.49 6.97
CA THR A 30 0.06 0.62 7.90
C THR A 30 0.09 1.93 7.12
N ASP A 31 -0.13 3.06 7.80
CA ASP A 31 -0.07 4.40 7.20
C ASP A 31 1.34 4.72 6.67
N GLU A 32 2.38 4.37 7.41
CA GLU A 32 3.78 4.56 6.99
C GLU A 32 4.12 3.81 5.68
N LYS A 33 3.48 2.65 5.46
CA LYS A 33 3.57 1.93 4.18
C LYS A 33 2.77 2.62 3.08
N ALA A 34 1.65 3.27 3.42
CA ALA A 34 0.85 4.04 2.48
C ALA A 34 1.65 5.24 1.94
N GLU A 35 2.28 6.01 2.84
CA GLU A 35 3.15 7.13 2.45
C GLU A 35 4.26 6.69 1.50
N ARG A 36 4.94 5.59 1.84
CA ARG A 36 5.99 5.03 0.98
C ARG A 36 5.44 4.62 -0.39
N ALA A 37 4.32 3.89 -0.45
CA ALA A 37 3.75 3.48 -1.73
C ALA A 37 3.28 4.68 -2.58
N SER A 38 2.69 5.70 -1.96
CA SER A 38 2.26 6.94 -2.63
C SER A 38 3.44 7.69 -3.26
N ALA A 39 4.53 7.85 -2.52
CA ALA A 39 5.76 8.47 -3.02
C ALA A 39 6.37 7.74 -4.24
N HIS A 40 6.04 6.47 -4.43
CA HIS A 40 6.51 5.65 -5.54
C HIS A 40 5.48 5.49 -6.67
N GLY A 41 4.42 6.31 -6.71
CA GLY A 41 3.47 6.35 -7.82
C GLY A 41 2.22 5.49 -7.62
N CYS A 42 1.88 5.13 -6.37
CA CYS A 42 0.60 4.50 -6.06
C CYS A 42 -0.47 5.56 -5.81
N ASN A 43 -1.47 5.67 -6.70
CA ASN A 43 -2.48 6.73 -6.66
C ASN A 43 -3.55 6.47 -5.58
N HIS A 44 -3.96 5.22 -5.41
CA HIS A 44 -5.03 4.84 -4.48
C HIS A 44 -4.55 3.74 -3.56
N LEU A 45 -4.70 3.96 -2.26
CA LEU A 45 -4.22 3.05 -1.23
C LEU A 45 -5.36 2.59 -0.33
N LEU A 46 -5.48 1.28 -0.19
CA LEU A 46 -6.37 0.64 0.75
C LEU A 46 -5.55 0.15 1.94
N ILE A 47 -5.82 0.71 3.12
CA ILE A 47 -5.15 0.31 4.36
C ILE A 47 -5.92 -0.84 4.98
N THR A 48 -5.34 -2.04 4.89
CA THR A 48 -5.92 -3.25 5.46
C THR A 48 -5.47 -3.39 6.91
N GLN A 49 -6.34 -2.97 7.82
CA GLN A 49 -6.15 -3.11 9.25
C GLN A 49 -6.99 -4.29 9.75
N VAL A 50 -6.32 -5.36 10.19
CA VAL A 50 -7.00 -6.49 10.83
C VAL A 50 -7.29 -6.08 12.27
N ARG A 51 -8.56 -5.75 12.57
CA ARG A 51 -9.02 -5.56 13.96
C ARG A 51 -8.88 -6.88 14.70
N THR A 52 -7.75 -7.08 15.38
CA THR A 52 -7.63 -8.17 16.34
C THR A 52 -8.35 -7.73 17.61
N SER A 53 -9.48 -8.36 17.90
CA SER A 53 -10.13 -8.23 19.21
C SER A 53 -9.28 -8.95 20.25
N ARG A 54 -8.17 -8.32 20.68
CA ARG A 54 -7.56 -8.70 21.95
C ARG A 54 -8.38 -8.01 23.04
N LYS A 55 -9.13 -8.79 23.81
CA LYS A 55 -9.63 -8.36 25.12
C LYS A 55 -8.44 -7.77 25.88
N LYS A 56 -8.47 -6.46 26.11
CA LYS A 56 -7.56 -5.78 27.02
C LYS A 56 -7.89 -6.36 28.39
N GLY A 57 -7.01 -7.22 28.88
CA GLY A 57 -7.15 -7.87 30.19
C GLY A 57 -7.34 -6.81 31.26
N LEU A 58 -8.35 -7.07 32.09
CA LEU A 58 -8.56 -6.45 33.39
C LEU A 58 -7.35 -6.73 34.30
#